data_AF-W0BF40-F1
#
_entry.id   AF-W0BF40-F1
#
_cell.length_a   1.000
_cell.length_b   1.000
_cell.length_c   1.000
_cell.angle_alpha   90.00
_cell.angle_beta   90.00
_cell.angle_gamma   90.00
#
_symmetry.space_group_name_H-M   'P 1'
#
loop_
_entity.id
_entity.type
_entity.pdbx_description
1 polymer ?
#
loop_
_entity_poly.entity_id
_entity_poly.type
_entity_poly.pdbx_seq_one_letter_code
_entity_poly.pdbx_strand_id
1 'polypeptide(L)'
;MHEFGGQLSRFLDDFPPTQTLPYLPEIAQMEWAGHQAYHAEESPVVDWQILAKIPEESYGKIKLQLTAACHLFAFKFPVLAIRDFCYEPHSEHLNLDSNGEYVLVTRRNMQIYFEKLTAGEYVLLLALQQGRHMQEACCMAIDTESTVDINIFLQKHFMAGTFQKIDWS
;
A
#
# COMPACT_ATOMS: atom_id res chain seq x y z
N MET A 1 6.77 -17.81 -14.96
CA MET A 1 5.37 -18.27 -14.83
C MET A 1 4.65 -17.27 -13.93
N HIS A 2 4.46 -16.01 -14.37
CA HIS A 2 4.16 -14.86 -13.50
C HIS A 2 2.99 -13.98 -13.99
N GLU A 3 2.24 -14.37 -15.01
CA GLU A 3 1.21 -13.48 -15.58
C GLU A 3 -0.23 -13.87 -15.20
N PHE A 4 -0.42 -15.04 -14.57
CA PHE A 4 -1.75 -15.60 -14.36
C PHE A 4 -2.63 -14.77 -13.42
N GLY A 5 -2.13 -14.23 -12.31
CA GLY A 5 -2.97 -13.44 -11.39
C GLY A 5 -3.36 -12.07 -11.94
N GLY A 6 -2.45 -11.41 -12.66
CA GLY A 6 -2.76 -10.15 -13.35
C GLY A 6 -3.77 -10.34 -14.49
N GLN A 7 -3.66 -11.45 -15.23
CA GLN A 7 -4.63 -11.83 -16.26
C GLN A 7 -5.95 -12.31 -15.67
N LEU A 8 -5.95 -12.91 -14.47
CA LEU A 8 -7.16 -13.38 -13.79
C LEU A 8 -8.06 -12.21 -13.38
N SER A 9 -7.51 -11.15 -12.78
CA SER A 9 -8.30 -9.95 -12.44
C SER A 9 -9.02 -9.38 -13.67
N ARG A 10 -8.27 -9.19 -14.77
CA ARG A 10 -8.83 -8.72 -16.04
C ARG A 10 -9.80 -9.70 -16.69
N PHE A 11 -9.55 -11.00 -16.58
CA PHE A 11 -10.47 -12.03 -17.07
C PHE A 11 -11.79 -12.01 -16.31
N LEU A 12 -11.76 -11.80 -14.99
CA LEU A 12 -12.95 -11.75 -14.14
C LEU A 12 -13.81 -10.50 -14.39
N ASP A 13 -13.19 -9.38 -14.81
CA ASP A 13 -13.93 -8.19 -15.30
C ASP A 13 -14.77 -8.53 -16.55
N ASP A 14 -14.22 -9.33 -17.46
CA ASP A 14 -14.84 -9.65 -18.75
C ASP A 14 -15.67 -10.95 -18.74
N PHE A 15 -15.67 -11.73 -17.65
CA PHE A 15 -16.34 -13.03 -17.57
C PHE A 15 -17.81 -12.89 -17.09
N PRO A 16 -18.82 -13.19 -17.93
CA PRO A 16 -20.22 -12.92 -17.60
C PRO A 16 -20.75 -13.54 -16.29
N PRO A 17 -20.34 -14.76 -15.88
CA PRO A 17 -20.76 -15.33 -14.61
C PRO A 17 -20.29 -14.59 -13.36
N THR A 18 -19.25 -13.75 -13.45
CA THR A 18 -18.69 -13.01 -12.30
C THR A 18 -19.19 -11.57 -12.23
N GLN A 19 -20.03 -11.13 -13.17
CA GLN A 19 -20.68 -9.81 -13.14
C GLN A 19 -21.62 -9.63 -11.95
N THR A 20 -22.09 -10.74 -11.35
CA THR A 20 -22.86 -10.72 -10.10
C THR A 20 -22.00 -10.46 -8.86
N LEU A 21 -20.66 -10.52 -8.99
CA LEU A 21 -19.68 -10.31 -7.92
C LEU A 21 -18.66 -9.23 -8.35
N PRO A 22 -19.07 -7.95 -8.40
CA PRO A 22 -18.27 -6.87 -8.97
C PRO A 22 -16.96 -6.58 -8.21
N TYR A 23 -16.80 -7.09 -6.98
CA TYR A 23 -15.61 -6.96 -6.17
C TYR A 23 -14.52 -8.03 -6.47
N LEU A 24 -14.88 -9.10 -7.17
CA LEU A 24 -14.00 -10.25 -7.39
C LEU A 24 -12.70 -9.88 -8.17
N PRO A 25 -12.73 -8.99 -9.18
CA PRO A 25 -11.53 -8.51 -9.85
C PRO A 25 -10.55 -7.80 -8.91
N GLU A 26 -11.05 -6.98 -7.97
CA GLU A 26 -10.23 -6.26 -6.99
C GLU A 26 -9.63 -7.22 -5.95
N ILE A 27 -10.38 -8.24 -5.52
CA ILE A 27 -9.85 -9.32 -4.68
C ILE A 27 -8.72 -10.07 -5.39
N ALA A 28 -8.93 -10.46 -6.64
CA ALA A 28 -7.90 -11.15 -7.43
C ALA A 28 -6.63 -10.29 -7.60
N GLN A 29 -6.80 -8.97 -7.81
CA GLN A 29 -5.70 -8.03 -7.89
C GLN A 29 -4.91 -7.94 -6.58
N MET A 30 -5.61 -7.84 -5.44
CA MET A 30 -5.00 -7.79 -4.12
C MET A 30 -4.22 -9.08 -3.80
N GLU A 31 -4.82 -10.25 -4.01
CA GLU A 31 -4.16 -11.55 -3.79
C GLU A 31 -2.92 -11.71 -4.68
N TRP A 32 -3.02 -11.30 -5.95
CA TRP A 32 -1.88 -11.31 -6.85
C TRP A 32 -0.76 -10.36 -6.40
N ALA A 33 -1.09 -9.19 -5.85
CA ALA A 33 -0.09 -8.30 -5.25
C ALA A 33 0.60 -8.95 -4.04
N GLY A 34 -0.11 -9.74 -3.23
CA GLY A 34 0.49 -10.52 -2.15
C GLY A 34 1.52 -11.52 -2.66
N HIS A 35 1.19 -12.25 -3.73
CA HIS A 35 2.12 -13.16 -4.39
C HIS A 35 3.34 -12.42 -4.98
N GLN A 36 3.14 -11.27 -5.64
CA GLN A 36 4.24 -10.45 -6.15
C GLN A 36 5.15 -9.95 -5.03
N ALA A 37 4.58 -9.43 -3.94
CA ALA A 37 5.32 -9.00 -2.77
C ALA A 37 6.14 -10.14 -2.14
N TYR A 38 5.61 -11.37 -2.14
CA TYR A 38 6.32 -12.56 -1.64
C TYR A 38 7.58 -12.86 -2.46
N HIS A 39 7.49 -12.73 -3.78
CA HIS A 39 8.58 -13.01 -4.72
C HIS A 39 9.44 -11.79 -5.08
N ALA A 40 9.12 -10.61 -4.58
CA ALA A 40 9.89 -9.40 -4.83
C ALA A 40 11.34 -9.56 -4.34
N GLU A 41 12.25 -8.93 -5.07
CA GLU A 41 13.67 -8.91 -4.74
C GLU A 41 13.88 -8.36 -3.32
N GLU A 42 14.78 -8.99 -2.56
CA GLU A 42 15.19 -8.44 -1.28
C GLU A 42 15.91 -7.12 -1.51
N SER A 43 15.47 -6.09 -0.80
CA SER A 43 16.04 -4.76 -0.86
C SER A 43 16.55 -4.39 0.53
N PRO A 44 17.72 -3.73 0.64
CA PRO A 44 18.16 -3.18 1.91
C PRO A 44 17.09 -2.21 2.41
N VAL A 45 16.84 -2.19 3.72
CA VAL A 45 15.92 -1.24 4.35
C VAL A 45 16.68 -0.04 4.87
N VAL A 46 16.09 1.14 4.76
CA VAL A 46 16.65 2.37 5.32
C VAL A 46 16.61 2.28 6.84
N ASP A 47 17.78 2.34 7.48
CA ASP A 47 17.86 2.51 8.92
C ASP A 47 17.38 3.92 9.30
N TRP A 48 16.36 4.00 10.14
CA TRP A 48 15.77 5.26 10.61
C TRP A 48 16.81 6.20 11.26
N GLN A 49 17.91 5.66 11.80
CA GLN A 49 19.00 6.46 12.36
C GLN A 49 19.66 7.40 11.34
N ILE A 50 19.51 7.14 10.04
CA ILE A 50 20.03 8.04 8.99
C ILE A 50 19.36 9.41 9.03
N LEU A 51 18.11 9.50 9.49
CA LEU A 51 17.35 10.75 9.56
C LEU A 51 18.05 11.75 10.49
N ALA A 52 18.66 11.28 11.57
CA ALA A 52 19.41 12.12 12.51
C ALA A 52 20.69 12.74 11.91
N LYS A 53 21.13 12.27 10.73
CA LYS A 53 22.31 12.79 10.02
C LYS A 53 21.94 13.78 8.92
N ILE A 54 20.66 13.93 8.60
CA ILE A 54 20.21 14.81 7.53
C ILE A 54 20.08 16.23 8.09
N PRO A 55 20.66 17.24 7.43
CA PRO A 55 20.48 18.64 7.84
C PRO A 55 19.00 19.04 7.76
N GLU A 56 18.50 19.80 8.73
CA GLU A 56 17.10 20.20 8.80
C GLU A 56 16.65 20.95 7.54
N GLU A 57 17.52 21.77 6.96
CA GLU A 57 17.28 22.49 5.70
C GLU A 57 17.08 21.57 4.48
N SER A 58 17.46 20.30 4.60
CA SER A 58 17.32 19.28 3.55
C SER A 58 16.08 18.41 3.74
N TYR A 59 15.39 18.48 4.89
CA TYR A 59 14.21 17.64 5.18
C TYR A 59 13.13 17.78 4.11
N GLY A 60 12.86 19.00 3.65
CA GLY A 60 11.86 19.23 2.61
C GLY A 60 12.21 18.59 1.27
N LYS A 61 13.51 18.35 1.00
CA LYS A 61 14.03 17.78 -0.25
C LYS A 61 14.19 16.27 -0.21
N ILE A 62 14.03 15.64 0.95
CA ILE A 62 14.17 14.18 1.10
C ILE A 62 13.31 13.47 0.05
N LYS A 63 13.88 12.49 -0.63
CA LYS A 63 13.17 11.52 -1.46
C LYS A 63 13.33 10.14 -0.83
N LEU A 64 12.20 9.48 -0.58
CA LEU A 64 12.15 8.10 -0.14
C LEU A 64 11.75 7.21 -1.29
N GLN A 65 12.30 6.00 -1.32
CA GLN A 65 11.85 4.97 -2.25
C GLN A 65 11.32 3.80 -1.45
N LEU A 66 10.11 3.35 -1.77
CA LEU A 66 9.51 2.15 -1.18
C LEU A 66 10.26 0.90 -1.68
N THR A 67 10.20 -0.18 -0.92
CA THR A 67 10.75 -1.48 -1.34
C THR A 67 9.99 -2.05 -2.54
N ALA A 68 10.63 -2.91 -3.33
CA ALA A 68 9.99 -3.60 -4.45
C ALA A 68 8.80 -4.48 -4.06
N ALA A 69 8.68 -4.84 -2.77
CA ALA A 69 7.55 -5.60 -2.24
C ALA A 69 6.31 -4.75 -1.93
N CYS A 70 6.41 -3.42 -2.01
CA CYS A 70 5.28 -2.53 -1.73
C CYS A 70 4.41 -2.34 -2.97
N HIS A 71 3.12 -2.62 -2.83
CA HIS A 71 2.10 -2.33 -3.84
C HIS A 71 0.96 -1.54 -3.21
N LEU A 72 0.59 -0.42 -3.83
CA LEU A 72 -0.45 0.49 -3.36
C LEU A 72 -1.69 0.38 -4.26
N PHE A 73 -2.86 0.23 -3.64
CA PHE A 73 -4.14 0.15 -4.34
C PHE A 73 -5.17 1.09 -3.72
N ALA A 74 -6.03 1.62 -4.58
CA ALA A 74 -7.26 2.31 -4.19
C ALA A 74 -8.42 1.47 -4.75
N PHE A 75 -9.04 0.69 -3.89
CA PHE A 75 -10.12 -0.22 -4.23
C PHE A 75 -11.47 0.47 -4.08
N LYS A 76 -12.45 0.06 -4.87
CA LYS A 76 -13.84 0.55 -4.79
C LYS A 76 -14.66 -0.25 -3.78
N PHE A 77 -14.21 -1.45 -3.44
CA PHE A 77 -14.86 -2.35 -2.51
C PHE A 77 -14.04 -2.53 -1.22
N PRO A 78 -14.66 -2.95 -0.11
CA PRO A 78 -13.97 -3.28 1.15
C PRO A 78 -13.25 -4.63 1.05
N VAL A 79 -12.23 -4.71 0.19
CA VAL A 79 -11.53 -5.94 -0.17
C VAL A 79 -10.95 -6.70 1.02
N LEU A 80 -10.50 -6.02 2.08
CA LEU A 80 -9.96 -6.64 3.29
C LEU A 80 -11.06 -7.37 4.07
N ALA A 81 -12.21 -6.74 4.26
CA ALA A 81 -13.35 -7.36 4.93
C ALA A 81 -13.91 -8.54 4.12
N ILE A 82 -13.98 -8.40 2.80
CA ILE A 82 -14.40 -9.48 1.89
C ILE A 82 -13.42 -10.65 2.00
N ARG A 83 -12.12 -10.39 1.98
CA ARG A 83 -11.09 -11.42 2.11
C ARG A 83 -11.18 -12.14 3.46
N ASP A 84 -11.28 -11.40 4.56
CA ASP A 84 -11.37 -11.97 5.90
C ASP A 84 -12.64 -12.85 6.04
N PHE A 85 -13.76 -12.42 5.45
CA PHE A 85 -14.98 -13.24 5.35
C PHE A 85 -14.78 -14.55 4.56
N CYS A 86 -13.98 -14.52 3.48
CA CYS A 86 -13.67 -15.72 2.70
C CYS A 86 -12.78 -16.72 3.46
N TYR A 87 -11.87 -16.25 4.31
CA TYR A 87 -10.99 -17.13 5.11
C TYR A 87 -11.66 -17.63 6.39
N GLU A 88 -12.44 -16.80 7.06
CA GLU A 88 -13.14 -17.13 8.30
C GLU A 88 -14.62 -16.70 8.21
N PRO A 89 -15.53 -17.56 7.71
CA PRO A 89 -16.93 -17.21 7.46
C PRO A 89 -17.79 -17.08 8.73
N HIS A 90 -17.18 -16.80 9.89
CA HIS A 90 -17.85 -16.68 11.19
C HIS A 90 -18.13 -15.22 11.60
N SER A 91 -17.71 -14.24 10.80
CA SER A 91 -17.88 -12.82 11.09
C SER A 91 -19.24 -12.28 10.59
N GLU A 92 -19.81 -11.38 11.38
CA GLU A 92 -21.08 -10.70 11.12
C GLU A 92 -21.12 -9.99 9.76
N HIS A 93 -22.34 -9.85 9.22
CA HIS A 93 -22.72 -9.20 7.96
C HIS A 93 -21.62 -8.42 7.23
N LEU A 94 -21.08 -9.02 6.16
CA LEU A 94 -20.24 -8.35 5.17
C LEU A 94 -21.04 -7.20 4.51
N ASN A 95 -20.68 -5.95 4.84
CA ASN A 95 -21.28 -4.78 4.21
C ASN A 95 -20.51 -4.39 2.94
N LEU A 96 -20.99 -4.89 1.80
CA LEU A 96 -20.46 -4.57 0.48
C LEU A 96 -20.74 -3.14 0.02
N ASP A 97 -21.69 -2.44 0.66
CA ASP A 97 -22.05 -1.05 0.36
C ASP A 97 -21.15 -0.04 1.10
N SER A 98 -20.13 -0.52 1.84
CA SER A 98 -19.15 0.38 2.46
C SER A 98 -18.25 1.03 1.41
N ASN A 99 -17.77 2.24 1.71
CA ASN A 99 -16.85 2.96 0.83
C ASN A 99 -15.61 2.10 0.54
N GLY A 100 -15.09 2.24 -0.69
CA GLY A 100 -13.81 1.69 -1.09
C GLY A 100 -12.67 2.09 -0.15
N GLU A 101 -11.57 1.34 -0.22
CA GLU A 101 -10.46 1.49 0.72
C GLU A 101 -9.10 1.53 0.04
N TYR A 102 -8.15 2.15 0.73
CA TYR A 102 -6.76 2.19 0.31
C TYR A 102 -5.97 1.09 1.00
N VAL A 103 -5.14 0.38 0.24
CA VAL A 103 -4.40 -0.79 0.75
C VAL A 103 -2.94 -0.70 0.35
N LEU A 104 -2.04 -0.89 1.32
CA LEU A 104 -0.65 -1.27 1.09
C LEU A 104 -0.52 -2.78 1.23
N VAL A 105 -0.08 -3.43 0.16
CA VAL A 105 0.42 -4.81 0.22
C VAL A 105 1.94 -4.76 0.34
N THR A 106 2.50 -5.42 1.34
CA THR A 106 3.95 -5.42 1.58
C THR A 106 4.43 -6.72 2.19
N ARG A 107 5.75 -6.97 2.10
CA ARG A 107 6.41 -8.13 2.72
C ARG A 107 7.31 -7.65 3.85
N ARG A 108 7.13 -8.22 5.04
CA ARG A 108 8.01 -8.01 6.21
C ARG A 108 8.38 -9.36 6.78
N ASN A 109 9.68 -9.62 6.97
CA ASN A 109 10.18 -10.89 7.52
C ASN A 109 9.56 -12.14 6.85
N MET A 110 9.48 -12.13 5.50
CA MET A 110 8.87 -13.19 4.68
C MET A 110 7.35 -13.42 4.88
N GLN A 111 6.66 -12.52 5.58
CA GLN A 111 5.21 -12.54 5.73
C GLN A 111 4.57 -11.40 4.94
N ILE A 112 3.42 -11.68 4.32
CA ILE A 112 2.65 -10.68 3.56
C ILE A 112 1.68 -9.98 4.49
N TYR A 113 1.69 -8.65 4.41
CA TYR A 113 0.79 -7.76 5.13
C TYR A 113 -0.08 -7.02 4.12
N PHE A 114 -1.36 -6.90 4.45
CA PHE A 114 -2.34 -6.10 3.74
C PHE A 114 -2.84 -5.06 4.71
N GLU A 115 -2.32 -3.85 4.59
CA GLU A 115 -2.59 -2.77 5.53
C GLU A 115 -3.60 -1.81 4.93
N LYS A 116 -4.70 -1.59 5.66
CA LYS A 116 -5.60 -0.49 5.38
C LYS A 116 -4.88 0.83 5.63
N LEU A 117 -5.01 1.75 4.68
CA LEU A 117 -4.51 3.11 4.78
C LEU A 117 -5.68 4.09 4.82
N THR A 118 -5.47 5.22 5.47
CA THR A 118 -6.34 6.38 5.26
C THR A 118 -6.05 7.04 3.90
N ALA A 119 -6.88 8.02 3.51
CA ALA A 119 -6.68 8.72 2.24
C ALA A 119 -5.36 9.53 2.25
N GLY A 120 -5.07 10.21 3.36
CA GLY A 120 -3.82 10.97 3.51
C GLY A 120 -2.58 10.06 3.49
N GLU A 121 -2.62 8.92 4.18
CA GLU A 121 -1.54 7.94 4.21
C GLU A 121 -1.25 7.34 2.82
N TYR A 122 -2.30 7.01 2.08
CA TYR A 122 -2.18 6.51 0.70
C TYR A 122 -1.54 7.54 -0.23
N VAL A 123 -2.01 8.78 -0.19
CA VAL A 123 -1.45 9.87 -1.00
C VAL A 123 0.01 10.13 -0.66
N LEU A 124 0.38 10.09 0.62
CA LEU A 124 1.76 10.23 1.06
C LEU A 124 2.66 9.14 0.45
N LEU A 125 2.32 7.86 0.63
CA LEU A 125 3.12 6.76 0.10
C LEU A 125 3.16 6.76 -1.43
N LEU A 126 2.07 7.09 -2.10
CA LEU A 126 2.01 7.18 -3.55
C LEU A 126 2.91 8.30 -4.09
N ALA A 127 2.91 9.47 -3.44
CA ALA A 127 3.77 10.59 -3.80
C ALA A 127 5.26 10.23 -3.61
N LEU A 128 5.61 9.57 -2.50
CA LEU A 128 6.96 9.08 -2.25
C LEU A 128 7.39 8.02 -3.28
N GLN A 129 6.50 7.08 -3.62
CA GLN A 129 6.76 6.06 -4.65
C GLN A 129 7.02 6.70 -6.03
N GLN A 130 6.40 7.85 -6.32
CA GLN A 130 6.63 8.64 -7.54
C GLN A 130 7.92 9.48 -7.50
N GLY A 131 8.69 9.43 -6.40
CA GLY A 131 9.93 10.17 -6.23
C GLY A 131 9.74 11.66 -5.96
N ARG A 132 8.55 12.07 -5.48
CA ARG A 132 8.32 13.44 -5.03
C ARG A 132 9.13 13.75 -3.77
N HIS A 133 9.37 15.03 -3.56
CA HIS A 133 10.05 15.49 -2.35
C HIS A 133 9.14 15.35 -1.13
N MET A 134 9.72 15.12 0.04
CA MET A 134 9.02 14.89 1.29
C MET A 134 8.05 16.03 1.62
N GLN A 135 8.47 17.29 1.44
CA GLN A 135 7.59 18.43 1.69
C GLN A 135 6.32 18.39 0.82
N GLU A 136 6.49 18.08 -0.47
CA GLU A 136 5.38 18.00 -1.41
C GLU A 136 4.43 16.86 -1.05
N ALA A 137 4.99 15.68 -0.74
CA ALA A 137 4.21 14.51 -0.33
C ALA A 137 3.41 14.78 0.96
N CYS A 138 4.02 15.44 1.94
CA CYS A 138 3.35 15.85 3.18
C CYS A 138 2.21 16.85 2.92
N CYS A 139 2.42 17.86 2.09
CA CYS A 139 1.37 18.81 1.73
C CYS A 139 0.19 18.10 1.06
N MET A 140 0.44 17.24 0.07
CA MET A 140 -0.61 16.48 -0.61
C MET A 140 -1.41 15.60 0.36
N ALA A 141 -0.74 14.96 1.32
CA ALA A 141 -1.39 14.14 2.33
C ALA A 141 -2.30 14.96 3.26
N ILE A 142 -1.81 16.11 3.76
CA ILE A 142 -2.58 17.02 4.63
C ILE A 142 -3.77 17.65 3.89
N ASP A 143 -3.58 18.04 2.62
CA ASP A 143 -4.64 18.58 1.78
C ASP A 143 -5.75 17.55 1.51
N THR A 144 -5.37 16.26 1.45
CA THR A 144 -6.31 15.15 1.28
C THR A 144 -7.02 14.81 2.59
N GLU A 145 -6.29 14.83 3.71
CA GLU A 145 -6.81 14.49 5.03
C GLU A 145 -6.09 15.32 6.11
N SER A 146 -6.74 16.37 6.60
CA SER A 146 -6.14 17.29 7.56
C SER A 146 -5.81 16.68 8.92
N THR A 147 -6.35 15.50 9.22
CA THR A 147 -6.14 14.76 10.49
C THR A 147 -5.01 13.75 10.41
N VAL A 148 -4.35 13.59 9.25
CA VAL A 148 -3.29 12.59 9.07
C VAL A 148 -2.08 12.88 9.96
N ASP A 149 -1.68 11.91 10.78
CA ASP A 149 -0.46 12.01 11.58
C ASP A 149 0.74 11.46 10.79
N ILE A 150 1.36 12.34 10.00
CA ILE A 150 2.51 12.00 9.17
C ILE A 150 3.68 11.48 10.01
N ASN A 151 3.88 12.00 11.23
CA ASN A 151 5.03 11.65 12.04
C ASN A 151 4.92 10.19 12.52
N ILE A 152 3.77 9.85 13.12
CA ILE A 152 3.48 8.48 13.57
C ILE A 152 3.51 7.52 12.39
N PHE A 153 2.92 7.92 11.26
CA PHE A 153 2.87 7.09 10.06
C PHE A 153 4.28 6.79 9.51
N LEU A 154 5.11 7.82 9.32
CA LEU A 154 6.48 7.63 8.84
C LEU A 154 7.31 6.80 9.81
N GLN A 155 7.21 7.06 11.12
CA GLN A 155 7.93 6.29 12.14
C GLN A 155 7.58 4.79 12.04
N LYS A 156 6.29 4.46 11.96
CA LYS A 156 5.80 3.10 11.73
C LYS A 156 6.44 2.51 10.48
N HIS A 157 6.41 3.21 9.35
CA HIS A 157 6.89 2.69 8.07
C HIS A 157 8.42 2.56 7.96
N PHE A 158 9.20 3.40 8.66
CA PHE A 158 10.63 3.20 8.83
C PHE A 158 10.94 1.96 9.66
N MET A 159 10.31 1.81 10.83
CA MET A 159 10.50 0.63 11.68
C MET A 159 10.07 -0.67 11.00
N ALA A 160 9.07 -0.58 10.14
CA ALA A 160 8.54 -1.72 9.41
C ALA A 160 9.27 -2.03 8.09
N GLY A 161 10.38 -1.32 7.78
CA GLY A 161 11.22 -1.60 6.61
C GLY A 161 10.56 -1.28 5.27
N THR A 162 9.69 -0.28 5.23
CA THR A 162 8.92 0.07 4.01
C THR A 162 9.79 0.76 2.96
N PHE A 163 10.85 1.46 3.38
CA PHE A 163 11.71 2.25 2.51
C PHE A 163 13.04 1.55 2.25
N GLN A 164 13.46 1.50 1.00
CA GLN A 164 14.74 0.89 0.58
C GLN A 164 15.86 1.89 0.32
N LYS A 165 15.50 3.15 0.05
CA LYS A 165 16.46 4.22 -0.22
C LYS A 165 15.94 5.55 0.30
N ILE A 166 16.88 6.37 0.75
CA ILE A 166 16.69 7.76 1.10
C ILE A 166 17.76 8.61 0.39
N ASP A 167 17.34 9.74 -0.18
CA ASP A 167 18.20 10.71 -0.87
C ASP A 167 17.81 12.12 -0.43
N TRP A 168 18.78 13.01 -0.23
CA TRP A 168 18.57 14.41 0.13
C TRP A 168 19.59 15.35 -0.52
N SER A 169 20.21 14.87 -1.61
CA SER A 169 21.17 15.63 -2.42
C SER A 169 20.51 16.62 -3.39
#